data_AF-T1XKI6-F1
#
_entry.id   AF-T1XKI6-F1
#
_cell.length_a   1.000
_cell.length_b   1.000
_cell.length_c   1.000
_cell.angle_alpha   90.00
_cell.angle_beta   90.00
_cell.angle_gamma   90.00
#
_symmetry.space_group_name_H-M   'P 1'
#
loop_
_entity.id
_entity.type
_entity.pdbx_description
1 polymer ?
#
loop_
_entity_poly.entity_id
_entity_poly.type
_entity_poly.pdbx_seq_one_letter_code
_entity_poly.pdbx_strand_id
1 'polypeptide(L)'
;MRQLPSSRRQAMSSSFHPSVQQRAHAGDVLKECLISFSRDTPQGRIIADWCTSSKVEAASSVEVRSGQMACALASWGAGAGVAIVDDLTARAYRSDELDFRPIVGNPSLGIFALTHGASHLRCLASGGSNWLPLR
;
A
#
# COMPACT_ATOMS: atom_id res chain seq x y z
N MET A 1 -12.69 10.22 -17.99
CA MET A 1 -12.25 9.49 -16.78
C MET A 1 -12.23 8.01 -17.12
N ARG A 2 -11.08 7.35 -16.97
CA ARG A 2 -10.93 5.92 -17.27
C ARG A 2 -10.64 5.17 -15.98
N GLN A 3 -11.36 4.09 -15.71
CA GLN A 3 -11.09 3.22 -14.57
C GLN A 3 -9.87 2.33 -14.87
N LEU A 4 -8.93 2.31 -13.93
CA LEU A 4 -7.76 1.44 -13.92
C LEU A 4 -8.02 0.23 -13.00
N PRO A 5 -7.19 -0.83 -13.07
CA PRO A 5 -7.30 -1.96 -12.15
C PRO A 5 -7.32 -1.48 -10.70
N SER A 6 -8.21 -2.05 -9.89
CA SER A 6 -8.34 -1.70 -8.47
C SER A 6 -7.09 -2.10 -7.68
N SER A 7 -6.63 -1.23 -6.78
CA SER A 7 -5.51 -1.52 -5.89
C SER A 7 -5.97 -2.28 -4.65
N ARG A 8 -5.18 -3.28 -4.23
CA ARG A 8 -5.33 -3.98 -2.96
C ARG A 8 -4.23 -3.52 -2.01
N ARG A 9 -4.48 -3.54 -0.71
CA ARG A 9 -3.42 -3.22 0.27
C ARG A 9 -2.52 -4.42 0.56
N GLN A 10 -1.27 -4.09 0.82
CA GLN A 10 -0.22 -4.98 1.25
C GLN A 10 0.35 -4.50 2.57
N ALA A 11 0.65 -5.45 3.45
CA ALA A 11 1.52 -5.24 4.58
C ALA A 11 2.96 -5.28 4.06
N MET A 12 3.75 -4.29 4.44
CA MET A 12 5.17 -4.14 4.10
C MET A 12 5.97 -4.18 5.40
N SER A 13 7.02 -4.98 5.43
CA SER A 13 7.93 -5.08 6.57
C SER A 13 9.35 -5.32 6.10
N SER A 14 10.33 -5.12 6.96
CA SER A 14 11.70 -5.58 6.68
C SER A 14 11.72 -7.09 6.41
N SER A 15 12.60 -7.54 5.51
CA SER A 15 12.84 -8.97 5.26
C SER A 15 13.45 -9.71 6.46
N PHE A 16 14.02 -8.98 7.42
CA PHE A 16 14.50 -9.53 8.69
C PHE A 16 13.42 -9.59 9.78
N HIS A 17 12.21 -9.06 9.51
CA HIS A 17 11.12 -9.06 10.48
C HIS A 17 10.63 -10.50 10.70
N PRO A 18 10.57 -11.00 11.95
CA PRO A 18 10.11 -12.35 12.24
C PRO A 18 8.62 -12.45 11.93
N SER A 19 8.29 -12.84 10.72
CA SER A 19 6.90 -13.02 10.30
C SER A 19 6.79 -14.20 9.34
N VAL A 20 5.94 -15.16 9.71
CA VAL A 20 5.95 -16.53 9.16
C VAL A 20 4.87 -16.73 8.07
N GLN A 21 4.08 -15.71 7.75
CA GLN A 21 2.85 -15.88 6.98
C GLN A 21 2.91 -15.24 5.59
N GLN A 22 2.58 -16.02 4.56
CA GLN A 22 2.56 -15.60 3.15
C GLN A 22 1.41 -14.64 2.81
N ARG A 23 0.38 -14.57 3.68
CA ARG A 23 -0.72 -13.60 3.62
C ARG A 23 -0.95 -13.07 5.03
N ALA A 24 -1.19 -11.77 5.14
CA ALA A 24 -1.38 -11.15 6.44
C ALA A 24 -2.88 -11.00 6.75
N HIS A 25 -3.31 -11.43 7.92
CA HIS A 25 -4.65 -11.11 8.41
C HIS A 25 -4.65 -9.72 9.03
N ALA A 26 -5.74 -8.97 8.83
CA ALA A 26 -5.89 -7.61 9.36
C ALA A 26 -5.57 -7.54 10.87
N GLY A 27 -6.11 -8.46 11.65
CA GLY A 27 -5.90 -8.51 13.09
C GLY A 27 -4.46 -8.83 13.52
N ASP A 28 -3.67 -9.49 12.68
CA ASP A 28 -2.26 -9.76 12.98
C ASP A 28 -1.39 -8.55 12.62
N VAL A 29 -1.66 -7.90 11.49
CA VAL A 29 -0.98 -6.65 11.09
C VAL A 29 -1.19 -5.53 12.10
N LEU A 30 -2.39 -5.43 12.68
CA LEU A 30 -2.74 -4.35 13.60
C LEU A 30 -2.21 -4.56 15.03
N LYS A 31 -1.74 -5.76 15.37
CA LYS A 31 -1.05 -6.02 16.65
C LYS A 31 0.42 -5.59 16.63
N GLU A 32 0.99 -5.45 15.44
CA GLU A 32 2.36 -4.99 15.25
C GLU A 32 2.45 -3.46 15.43
N CYS A 33 3.67 -2.94 15.56
CA CYS A 33 3.90 -1.50 15.45
C CYS A 33 3.57 -1.06 14.02
N LEU A 34 2.54 -0.24 13.85
CA LEU A 34 2.00 0.09 12.53
C LEU A 34 2.58 1.40 12.01
N ILE A 35 3.26 1.37 10.87
CA ILE A 35 3.61 2.58 10.14
C ILE A 35 2.41 2.94 9.25
N SER A 36 1.68 3.98 9.62
CA SER A 36 0.43 4.36 8.95
C SER A 36 0.46 5.77 8.43
N PHE A 37 -0.34 6.04 7.40
CA PHE A 37 -0.55 7.41 6.96
C PHE A 37 -1.35 8.17 8.00
N SER A 38 -0.97 9.42 8.28
CA SER A 38 -1.72 10.26 9.22
C SER A 38 -3.18 10.44 8.76
N ARG A 39 -4.10 10.53 9.72
CA ARG A 39 -5.55 10.65 9.48
C ARG A 39 -5.95 11.93 8.76
N ASP A 40 -5.06 12.90 8.65
CA ASP A 40 -5.25 14.11 7.86
C ASP A 40 -5.22 13.81 6.34
N THR A 41 -4.54 12.74 5.93
CA THR A 41 -4.45 12.29 4.53
C THR A 41 -5.65 11.42 4.11
N PRO A 42 -6.06 11.44 2.83
CA PRO A 42 -7.09 10.54 2.32
C PRO A 42 -6.77 9.06 2.56
N GLN A 43 -5.50 8.65 2.40
CA GLN A 43 -5.09 7.26 2.64
C GLN A 43 -5.20 6.89 4.12
N GLY A 44 -4.79 7.77 5.03
CA GLY A 44 -4.84 7.54 6.47
C GLY A 44 -6.27 7.44 7.01
N ARG A 45 -7.22 8.23 6.49
CA ARG A 45 -8.65 8.09 6.86
C ARG A 45 -9.20 6.72 6.50
N ILE A 46 -8.92 6.25 5.28
CA ILE A 46 -9.42 4.96 4.82
C ILE A 46 -8.84 3.81 5.66
N ILE A 47 -7.58 3.92 6.08
CA ILE A 47 -6.95 2.95 6.99
C ILE A 47 -7.60 3.03 8.37
N ALA A 48 -7.82 4.24 8.92
CA ALA A 48 -8.48 4.42 10.20
C ALA A 48 -9.91 3.85 10.22
N ASP A 49 -10.71 4.15 9.19
CA ASP A 49 -12.08 3.61 9.04
C ASP A 49 -12.07 2.08 8.94
N TRP A 50 -11.05 1.52 8.27
CA TRP A 50 -10.88 0.07 8.17
C TRP A 50 -10.49 -0.57 9.51
N CYS A 51 -9.64 0.08 10.30
CA CYS A 51 -9.31 -0.38 11.67
C CYS A 51 -10.56 -0.33 12.57
N THR A 52 -11.32 0.77 12.53
CA THR A 52 -12.56 0.94 13.29
C THR A 52 -13.61 -0.11 12.92
N SER A 53 -13.82 -0.38 11.63
CA SER A 53 -14.76 -1.40 11.17
C SER A 53 -14.31 -2.84 11.49
N SER A 54 -13.00 -3.05 11.63
CA SER A 54 -12.43 -4.36 12.02
C SER A 54 -12.43 -4.59 13.54
N LYS A 55 -12.84 -3.60 14.36
CA LYS A 55 -12.78 -3.63 15.84
C LYS A 55 -11.40 -3.91 16.42
N VAL A 56 -10.35 -3.57 15.68
CA VAL A 56 -8.96 -3.74 16.14
C VAL A 56 -8.31 -2.37 16.18
N GLU A 57 -7.93 -1.92 17.37
CA GLU A 57 -7.11 -0.73 17.53
C GLU A 57 -5.65 -1.09 17.26
N ALA A 58 -4.95 -0.26 16.47
CA ALA A 58 -3.53 -0.44 16.23
C ALA A 58 -2.78 -0.24 17.55
N ALA A 59 -2.00 -1.23 17.97
CA ALA A 59 -1.35 -1.24 19.29
C ALA A 59 -0.32 -0.11 19.46
N SER A 60 0.31 0.33 18.38
CA SER A 60 1.21 1.48 18.32
C SER A 60 1.33 1.95 16.88
N SER A 61 1.33 3.26 16.62
CA SER A 61 1.41 3.78 15.25
C SER A 61 2.43 4.89 15.07
N VAL A 62 3.32 4.73 14.09
CA VAL A 62 4.15 5.81 13.56
C VAL A 62 3.42 6.43 12.37
N GLU A 63 3.18 7.74 12.42
CA GLU A 63 2.48 8.44 11.33
C GLU A 63 3.46 8.96 10.27
N VAL A 64 3.17 8.68 9.01
CA VAL A 64 3.94 9.16 7.85
C VAL A 64 3.07 9.96 6.89
N ARG A 65 3.71 10.85 6.11
CA ARG A 65 3.02 11.67 5.10
C ARG A 65 3.26 11.21 3.65
N SER A 66 4.07 10.17 3.44
CA SER A 66 4.36 9.63 2.11
C SER A 66 4.71 8.14 2.15
N GLY A 67 4.46 7.45 1.04
CA GLY A 67 4.89 6.05 0.86
C GLY A 67 6.41 5.88 0.95
N GLN A 68 7.19 6.88 0.54
CA GLN A 68 8.66 6.84 0.65
C GLN A 68 9.13 6.77 2.10
N MET A 69 8.54 7.59 2.97
CA MET A 69 8.83 7.55 4.40
C MET A 69 8.38 6.21 5.01
N ALA A 70 7.23 5.68 4.57
CA ALA A 70 6.77 4.37 5.01
C ALA A 70 7.78 3.26 4.66
N CYS A 71 8.30 3.28 3.42
CA CYS A 71 9.28 2.30 2.95
C CYS A 71 10.61 2.41 3.70
N ALA A 72 11.12 3.62 3.88
CA ALA A 72 12.39 3.86 4.57
C ALA A 72 12.34 3.45 6.06
N LEU A 73 11.18 3.64 6.72
CA LEU A 73 10.99 3.20 8.09
C LEU A 73 10.82 1.68 8.18
N ALA A 74 10.08 1.08 7.24
CA ALA A 74 9.89 -0.37 7.19
C ALA A 74 11.18 -1.14 6.87
N SER A 75 12.07 -0.56 6.04
CA SER A 75 13.36 -1.17 5.68
C SER A 75 14.42 -1.02 6.76
N TRP A 76 14.14 -0.23 7.80
CA TRP A 76 15.10 0.02 8.86
C TRP A 76 15.34 -1.27 9.67
N GLY A 77 16.60 -1.74 9.68
CA GLY A 77 16.98 -3.08 10.16
C GLY A 77 16.69 -3.41 11.63
N ALA A 78 16.22 -2.44 12.43
CA ALA A 78 15.72 -2.68 13.78
C ALA A 78 14.22 -3.08 13.83
N GLY A 79 13.53 -3.15 12.68
CA GLY A 79 12.13 -3.55 12.61
C GLY A 79 11.21 -2.49 13.21
N ALA A 80 11.19 -1.27 12.66
CA ALA A 80 10.35 -0.19 13.16
C ALA A 80 8.84 -0.49 13.09
N GLY A 81 8.44 -1.52 12.34
CA GLY A 81 7.08 -2.00 12.30
C GLY A 81 6.64 -2.54 10.94
N VAL A 82 5.33 -2.73 10.80
CA VAL A 82 4.65 -3.10 9.57
C VAL A 82 3.95 -1.86 9.00
N ALA A 83 4.24 -1.53 7.74
CA ALA A 83 3.57 -0.48 7.00
C ALA A 83 2.39 -1.03 6.18
N ILE A 84 1.28 -0.31 6.11
CA ILE A 84 0.19 -0.62 5.17
C ILE A 84 0.33 0.25 3.94
N VAL A 85 0.58 -0.38 2.80
CA VAL A 85 0.73 0.28 1.49
C VAL A 85 -0.25 -0.31 0.48
N ASP A 86 -0.49 0.36 -0.63
CA ASP A 86 -1.27 -0.19 -1.74
C ASP A 86 -0.38 -0.94 -2.75
N ASP A 87 -0.96 -1.74 -3.64
CA ASP A 87 -0.22 -2.59 -4.58
C ASP A 87 0.67 -1.79 -5.55
N LEU A 88 0.30 -0.54 -5.90
CA LEU A 88 1.14 0.30 -6.74
C LEU A 88 2.40 0.74 -5.99
N THR A 89 2.22 1.18 -4.74
CA THR A 89 3.35 1.54 -3.86
C THR A 89 4.25 0.33 -3.62
N ALA A 90 3.67 -0.85 -3.34
CA ALA A 90 4.44 -2.08 -3.16
C ALA A 90 5.27 -2.45 -4.40
N ARG A 91 4.71 -2.29 -5.60
CA ARG A 91 5.45 -2.53 -6.86
C ARG A 91 6.56 -1.51 -7.09
N ALA A 92 6.32 -0.25 -6.73
CA ALA A 92 7.29 0.82 -6.94
C ALA A 92 8.51 0.74 -6.01
N TYR A 93 8.36 0.17 -4.82
CA TYR A 93 9.40 0.11 -3.78
C TYR A 93 9.89 -1.31 -3.48
N ARG A 94 9.73 -2.24 -4.43
CA ARG A 94 10.18 -3.62 -4.26
C ARG A 94 11.70 -3.69 -4.14
N SER A 95 12.22 -4.22 -3.03
CA SER A 95 13.65 -4.43 -2.77
C SER A 95 13.86 -5.70 -1.94
N ASP A 96 15.10 -6.22 -1.91
CA ASP A 96 15.46 -7.42 -1.14
C ASP A 96 15.40 -7.21 0.40
N GLU A 97 15.30 -5.95 0.82
CA GLU A 97 15.21 -5.54 2.23
C GLU A 97 13.75 -5.47 2.73
N LEU A 98 12.78 -5.58 1.81
CA LEU A 98 11.36 -5.38 2.08
C LEU A 98 10.52 -6.55 1.59
N ASP A 99 9.76 -7.13 2.52
CA ASP A 99 8.77 -8.14 2.23
C ASP A 99 7.37 -7.52 2.13
N PHE A 100 6.66 -7.90 1.08
CA PHE A 100 5.30 -7.44 0.80
C PHE A 100 4.31 -8.61 0.84
N ARG A 101 3.24 -8.44 1.62
CA ARG A 101 2.25 -9.48 1.88
C ARG A 101 0.84 -8.95 1.67
N PRO A 102 0.01 -9.60 0.83
CA PRO A 102 -1.35 -9.14 0.63
C PRO A 102 -2.17 -9.31 1.91
N ILE A 103 -2.96 -8.29 2.27
CA ILE A 103 -3.81 -8.31 3.46
C ILE A 103 -5.19 -8.89 3.09
N VAL A 104 -5.59 -9.94 3.78
CA VAL A 104 -6.88 -10.62 3.54
C VAL A 104 -8.03 -9.77 4.09
N GLY A 105 -9.09 -9.59 3.30
CA GLY A 105 -10.31 -8.89 3.73
C GLY A 105 -10.23 -7.36 3.69
N ASN A 106 -9.21 -6.77 3.06
CA ASN A 106 -9.16 -5.31 2.88
C ASN A 106 -10.10 -4.82 1.76
N PRO A 107 -10.64 -3.60 1.86
CA PRO A 107 -11.40 -2.99 0.77
C PRO A 107 -10.47 -2.63 -0.40
N SER A 108 -10.89 -3.00 -1.61
CA SER A 108 -10.23 -2.60 -2.86
C SER A 108 -10.49 -1.13 -3.17
N LEU A 109 -9.44 -0.37 -3.50
CA LEU A 109 -9.58 1.01 -3.94
C LEU A 109 -9.67 1.08 -5.47
N GLY A 110 -10.69 1.78 -5.98
CA GLY A 110 -10.76 2.12 -7.40
C GLY A 110 -9.69 3.15 -7.77
N ILE A 111 -8.90 2.86 -8.80
CA ILE A 111 -7.92 3.80 -9.35
C ILE A 111 -8.53 4.41 -10.61
N PHE A 112 -8.43 5.72 -10.77
CA PHE A 112 -9.00 6.43 -11.91
C PHE A 112 -7.95 7.32 -12.57
N ALA A 113 -7.86 7.23 -13.90
CA ALA A 113 -7.12 8.18 -14.71
C ALA A 113 -8.04 9.35 -15.07
N LEU A 114 -7.65 10.54 -14.64
CA LEU A 114 -8.29 11.80 -14.99
C LEU A 114 -7.49 12.47 -16.12
N THR A 115 -8.20 12.80 -17.19
CA THR A 115 -7.65 13.55 -18.32
C THR A 115 -8.43 14.84 -18.43
N HIS A 116 -7.74 15.98 -18.55
CA HIS A 116 -8.40 17.25 -18.78
C HIS A 116 -8.83 17.35 -20.25
N GLY A 117 -10.05 17.84 -20.52
CA GLY A 117 -10.64 17.87 -21.86
C GLY A 117 -9.88 18.71 -22.88
N ALA A 118 -9.10 19.71 -22.43
CA ALA A 118 -8.25 20.53 -23.29
C ALA A 118 -6.84 19.94 -23.53
N SER A 119 -6.50 18.83 -22.88
CA SER A 119 -5.23 18.13 -23.09
C SER A 119 -5.32 17.31 -24.37
N HIS A 120 -5.09 17.96 -25.51
CA HIS A 120 -4.96 17.31 -26.81
C HIS A 120 -3.62 16.54 -26.90
N LEU A 121 -3.42 15.54 -26.01
CA LEU A 121 -2.27 14.63 -26.01
C LEU A 121 -2.46 13.54 -27.07
N ARG A 122 -2.62 13.91 -28.34
CA ARG A 122 -2.72 12.93 -29.44
C ARG A 122 -1.40 12.25 -29.78
N CYS A 123 -0.27 12.72 -29.26
CA CYS A 123 1.05 12.19 -29.62
C CYS A 123 1.64 11.18 -28.59
N LEU A 124 1.16 11.17 -27.34
CA LEU A 124 1.70 10.29 -26.28
C LEU A 124 0.83 9.06 -25.97
N ALA A 125 -0.37 8.95 -26.59
CA ALA A 125 -1.31 7.86 -26.31
C ALA A 125 -1.11 6.60 -27.17
N SER A 126 -0.21 6.61 -28.15
CA SER A 126 0.03 5.48 -29.07
C SER A 126 1.29 4.65 -28.78
N GLY A 127 2.12 5.03 -27.80
CA GLY A 127 3.29 4.25 -27.40
C GLY A 127 3.00 3.30 -26.25
N GLY A 128 2.70 2.03 -26.54
CA GLY A 128 2.72 0.97 -25.52
C GLY A 128 1.42 0.19 -25.32
N SER A 129 0.73 -0.17 -26.40
CA SER A 129 -0.25 -1.26 -26.38
C SER A 129 0.47 -2.60 -26.50
N ASN A 130 1.26 -2.98 -25.49
CA ASN A 130 1.74 -4.36 -25.37
C ASN A 130 1.94 -4.73 -23.90
N TRP A 131 0.84 -4.93 -23.18
CA TRP A 131 0.83 -5.71 -21.95
C TRP A 131 0.47 -7.15 -22.33
N LEU A 132 1.48 -7.92 -22.72
CA LEU A 132 1.37 -9.38 -22.79
C LEU A 132 1.25 -9.93 -21.36
N PRO A 133 0.44 -10.98 -21.12
CA PRO A 133 0.41 -11.67 -19.85
C PRO A 133 1.69 -12.52 -19.70
N LEU A 134 2.46 -12.27 -18.64
CA LEU A 134 3.54 -13.18 -18.23
C LEU A 134 2.90 -14.47 -17.71
N ARG A 135 3.18 -15.58 -18.40
CA ARG A 135 3.03 -16.95 -17.87
C ARG A 135 4.20 -17.27 -16.96
#